data_AF-A0A963PHU6-F1
#
_entry.id   AF-A0A963PHU6-F1
#
_cell.length_a   1.000
_cell.length_b   1.000
_cell.length_c   1.000
_cell.angle_alpha   90.00
_cell.angle_beta   90.00
_cell.angle_gamma   90.00
#
_symmetry.space_group_name_H-M   'P 1'
#
loop_
_entity.id
_entity.type
_entity.pdbx_description
1 polymer ?
#
loop_
_entity_poly.entity_id
_entity_poly.type
_entity_poly.pdbx_seq_one_letter_code
_entity_poly.pdbx_strand_id
1 'polypeptide(L)'
;YLMPAVAMISFVGIYGLTNSTFDLLLMIAFGVLGWVFRKLDIPMVPVILGILLGELMEKNLRRALTISDGDLSILYGSPLAVIFLSMAVAGFVLPIFVGKFLRPKRALEEAHGDGTTD
;
A
#
# COMPACT_ATOMS: atom_id res chain seq x y z
N TYR A 1 -5.37 -29.02 6.96
CA TYR A 1 -5.06 -29.95 5.86
C TYR A 1 -5.22 -29.35 4.45
N LEU A 2 -6.04 -28.32 4.23
CA LEU A 2 -6.20 -27.72 2.89
C LEU A 2 -4.97 -26.95 2.39
N MET A 3 -4.27 -26.22 3.27
CA MET A 3 -3.10 -25.42 2.89
C MET A 3 -1.99 -26.19 2.14
N PRO A 4 -1.51 -27.35 2.62
CA PRO A 4 -0.48 -28.10 1.90
C PRO A 4 -0.99 -28.66 0.55
N ALA A 5 -2.27 -29.04 0.45
CA ALA A 5 -2.86 -29.50 -0.81
C ALA A 5 -2.92 -28.37 -1.86
N VAL A 6 -3.37 -27.18 -1.46
CA VAL A 6 -3.39 -25.99 -2.33
C VAL A 6 -1.99 -25.60 -2.77
N ALA A 7 -1.01 -25.63 -1.86
CA ALA A 7 0.39 -25.36 -2.19
C ALA A 7 0.92 -26.33 -3.25
N MET A 8 0.76 -27.65 -3.05
CA MET A 8 1.19 -28.66 -4.02
C MET A 8 0.57 -28.45 -5.40
N ILE A 9 -0.74 -28.17 -5.46
CA ILE A 9 -1.44 -27.91 -6.73
C ILE A 9 -0.90 -26.62 -7.39
N SER A 10 -0.64 -25.55 -6.62
CA SER A 10 -0.08 -24.30 -7.17
C SER A 10 1.35 -24.47 -7.72
N PHE A 11 2.20 -25.28 -7.06
CA PHE A 11 3.55 -25.60 -7.56
C PHE A 11 3.48 -26.31 -8.91
N VAL A 12 2.63 -27.32 -9.03
CA VAL A 12 2.44 -28.05 -10.29
C VAL A 12 1.84 -27.14 -11.37
N GLY A 13 0.88 -26.28 -11.01
CA GLY A 13 0.24 -25.35 -11.93
C GLY A 13 1.22 -24.33 -12.54
N ILE A 14 2.03 -23.66 -11.72
CA ILE A 14 2.96 -22.64 -12.21
C ILE A 14 4.05 -23.26 -13.09
N TYR A 15 4.59 -24.41 -12.68
CA TYR A 15 5.62 -25.12 -13.42
C TYR A 15 5.09 -25.68 -14.74
N GLY A 16 3.86 -26.21 -14.75
CA GLY A 16 3.24 -26.72 -15.97
C GLY A 16 2.85 -25.63 -16.98
N LEU A 17 2.48 -24.44 -16.54
CA LEU A 17 2.10 -23.32 -17.43
C LEU A 17 3.30 -22.65 -18.08
N THR A 18 4.36 -22.45 -17.32
CA THR A 18 5.51 -21.63 -17.73
C THR A 18 6.72 -22.47 -18.15
N ASN A 19 6.77 -23.74 -17.74
CA ASN A 19 7.90 -24.66 -17.88
C ASN A 19 9.25 -24.00 -17.47
N SER A 20 9.17 -23.02 -16.58
CA SER A 20 10.27 -22.15 -16.17
C SER A 20 10.54 -22.32 -14.68
N THR A 21 11.77 -22.71 -14.35
CA THR A 21 12.21 -22.79 -12.95
C THR A 21 12.27 -21.40 -12.31
N PHE A 22 12.44 -20.33 -13.10
CA PHE A 22 12.45 -18.96 -12.60
C PHE A 22 11.09 -18.57 -12.02
N ASP A 23 9.99 -18.91 -12.69
CA ASP A 23 8.64 -18.58 -12.21
C ASP A 23 8.28 -19.38 -10.96
N LEU A 24 8.80 -20.61 -10.84
CA LEU A 24 8.71 -21.41 -9.63
C LEU A 24 9.44 -20.73 -8.45
N LEU A 25 10.65 -20.24 -8.69
CA LEU A 25 11.44 -19.51 -7.69
C LEU A 25 10.72 -18.21 -7.28
N LEU A 26 10.19 -17.47 -8.26
CA LEU A 26 9.45 -16.23 -8.06
C LEU A 26 8.18 -16.47 -7.23
N MET A 27 7.45 -17.56 -7.49
CA MET A 27 6.29 -17.96 -6.71
C MET A 27 6.65 -18.20 -5.24
N ILE A 28 7.74 -18.93 -4.96
CA ILE A 28 8.22 -19.15 -3.60
C ILE A 28 8.59 -17.82 -2.95
N ALA A 29 9.33 -16.95 -3.67
CA ALA A 29 9.73 -15.64 -3.17
C ALA A 29 8.52 -14.77 -2.79
N PHE A 30 7.48 -14.70 -3.64
CA PHE A 30 6.23 -13.99 -3.33
C PHE A 30 5.44 -14.65 -2.19
N GLY A 31 5.47 -15.98 -2.06
CA GLY A 31 4.88 -16.69 -0.92
C GLY A 31 5.55 -16.29 0.41
N VAL A 32 6.88 -16.23 0.43
CA VAL A 32 7.66 -15.74 1.58
C VAL A 32 7.38 -14.25 1.84
N LEU A 33 7.35 -13.43 0.80
CA LEU A 33 7.02 -11.99 0.92
C LEU A 33 5.62 -11.78 1.54
N GLY A 34 4.63 -12.56 1.10
CA GLY A 34 3.28 -12.54 1.68
C GLY A 34 3.25 -12.96 3.14
N TRP A 35 4.08 -13.93 3.53
CA TRP A 35 4.26 -14.30 4.94
C TRP A 35 4.91 -13.17 5.75
N VAL A 36 5.90 -12.46 5.18
CA VAL A 36 6.53 -11.27 5.81
C VAL A 36 5.51 -10.16 6.01
N PHE A 37 4.69 -9.84 5.01
CA PHE A 37 3.64 -8.82 5.15
C PHE A 37 2.63 -9.17 6.24
N ARG A 38 2.26 -10.44 6.34
CA ARG A 38 1.42 -10.92 7.43
C ARG A 38 2.09 -10.77 8.80
N LYS A 39 3.41 -10.92 8.87
CA LYS A 39 4.17 -10.76 10.12
C LYS A 39 4.40 -9.29 10.52
N LEU A 40 4.37 -8.38 9.56
CA LEU A 40 4.46 -6.93 9.78
C LEU A 40 3.09 -6.30 10.06
N ASP A 41 2.01 -7.10 10.13
CA ASP A 41 0.62 -6.64 10.22
C ASP A 41 0.26 -5.59 9.15
N ILE A 42 0.94 -5.65 8.00
CA ILE A 42 0.68 -4.75 6.88
C ILE A 42 -0.59 -5.26 6.19
N PRO A 43 -1.67 -4.47 6.15
CA PRO A 43 -2.87 -4.85 5.43
C PRO A 43 -2.57 -4.99 3.92
N MET A 44 -3.03 -6.08 3.30
CA MET A 44 -2.83 -6.33 1.87
C MET A 44 -3.51 -5.28 0.98
N VAL A 45 -4.62 -4.70 1.45
CA VAL A 45 -5.41 -3.72 0.70
C VAL A 45 -4.59 -2.45 0.37
N PRO A 46 -3.92 -1.77 1.34
CA PRO A 46 -3.01 -0.67 1.06
C PRO A 46 -1.84 -1.00 0.13
N VAL A 47 -1.30 -2.22 0.19
CA VAL A 47 -0.21 -2.63 -0.70
C VAL A 47 -0.69 -2.63 -2.15
N ILE A 48 -1.83 -3.27 -2.41
CA ILE A 48 -2.43 -3.31 -3.75
C ILE A 48 -2.79 -1.90 -4.21
N LEU A 49 -3.44 -1.11 -3.36
CA LEU A 49 -3.76 0.29 -3.67
C LEU A 49 -2.50 1.09 -4.02
N GLY A 50 -1.42 0.95 -3.25
CA GLY A 50 -0.16 1.62 -3.51
C GLY A 50 0.45 1.23 -4.86
N ILE A 51 0.39 -0.04 -5.25
CA ILE A 51 0.87 -0.50 -6.56
C ILE A 51 0.05 0.10 -7.70
N LEU A 52 -1.28 0.05 -7.60
CA LEU A 52 -2.19 0.60 -8.62
C LEU A 52 -2.06 2.12 -8.75
N LEU A 53 -2.05 2.81 -7.60
CA LEU A 53 -1.88 4.27 -7.54
C LEU A 53 -0.48 4.67 -8.02
N GLY A 54 0.55 3.89 -7.71
CA GLY A 54 1.92 4.13 -8.13
C GLY A 54 2.07 4.07 -9.64
N GLU A 55 1.50 3.06 -10.29
CA GLU A 55 1.50 2.97 -11.76
C GLU A 55 0.78 4.16 -12.39
N LEU A 56 -0.37 4.55 -11.83
CA LEU A 56 -1.11 5.72 -12.29
C LEU A 56 -0.31 7.01 -12.09
N MET A 57 0.38 7.14 -10.96
CA MET A 57 1.23 8.29 -10.65
C MET A 57 2.40 8.39 -11.64
N GLU A 58 3.12 7.29 -11.90
CA GLU A 58 4.24 7.29 -12.84
C GLU A 58 3.78 7.66 -14.25
N LYS A 59 2.65 7.10 -14.71
CA LYS A 59 2.08 7.43 -16.02
C LYS A 59 1.75 8.92 -16.14
N ASN A 60 1.13 9.51 -15.11
CA ASN A 60 0.79 10.93 -15.11
C ASN A 60 2.05 11.82 -15.01
N LEU A 61 3.04 11.42 -14.20
CA LEU A 61 4.32 12.12 -14.11
C LEU A 61 5.06 12.11 -15.44
N ARG A 62 5.22 10.94 -16.07
CA ARG A 62 5.81 10.82 -17.41
C ARG A 62 5.06 11.67 -18.42
N ARG A 63 3.73 11.61 -18.43
CA ARG A 63 2.90 12.43 -19.33
C ARG A 63 3.15 13.93 -19.13
N ALA A 64 3.19 14.39 -17.89
CA ALA A 64 3.46 15.80 -17.57
C ALA A 64 4.85 16.23 -18.06
N LEU A 65 5.87 15.39 -17.84
CA LEU A 65 7.24 15.66 -18.27
C LEU A 65 7.41 15.59 -19.79
N THR A 66 6.70 14.70 -20.48
CA THR A 66 6.69 14.67 -21.94
C THR A 66 6.05 15.95 -22.51
N ILE A 67 5.02 16.50 -21.86
CA ILE A 67 4.37 17.74 -22.29
C ILE A 67 5.26 18.96 -22.01
N SER A 68 6.10 18.93 -20.97
CA SER A 68 7.01 20.02 -20.61
C SER A 68 8.40 19.92 -21.23
N ASP A 69 8.60 19.06 -22.24
CA ASP A 69 9.93 18.79 -22.83
C ASP A 69 11.00 18.40 -21.78
N GLY A 70 10.58 17.73 -20.71
CA GLY A 70 11.44 17.28 -19.62
C GLY A 70 11.67 18.30 -18.51
N ASP A 71 11.05 19.49 -18.58
CA ASP A 71 11.18 20.48 -17.52
C ASP A 71 10.35 20.10 -16.28
N LEU A 72 11.06 19.87 -15.16
CA LEU A 72 10.48 19.57 -13.85
C LEU A 72 9.74 20.78 -13.24
N SER A 73 9.96 21.98 -13.78
CA SER A 73 9.28 23.20 -13.36
C SER A 73 7.76 23.10 -13.51
N ILE A 74 7.25 22.23 -14.39
CA ILE A 74 5.80 22.05 -14.57
C ILE A 74 5.09 21.49 -13.33
N LEU A 75 5.83 20.81 -12.44
CA LEU A 75 5.27 20.25 -11.19
C LEU A 75 4.95 21.35 -10.15
N TYR A 76 5.64 22.48 -10.21
CA TYR A 76 5.44 23.64 -9.32
C TYR A 76 5.16 24.95 -10.06
N GLY A 77 5.03 24.91 -11.39
CA GLY A 77 4.83 26.08 -12.24
C GLY A 77 3.40 26.62 -12.20
N SER A 78 2.43 25.79 -11.79
CA SER A 78 1.04 26.23 -11.58
C SER A 78 0.78 26.52 -10.10
N PRO A 79 0.19 27.68 -9.76
CA PRO A 79 -0.24 27.99 -8.40
C PRO A 79 -1.15 26.91 -7.80
N LEU A 80 -2.01 26.29 -8.62
CA LEU A 80 -2.86 25.18 -8.20
C LEU A 80 -2.03 23.94 -7.82
N ALA A 81 -1.01 23.61 -8.61
CA ALA A 81 -0.14 22.46 -8.31
C ALA A 81 0.58 22.65 -6.98
N VAL A 82 1.07 23.86 -6.69
CA VAL A 82 1.72 24.21 -5.42
C VAL A 82 0.74 24.09 -4.24
N ILE A 83 -0.52 24.53 -4.40
CA ILE A 83 -1.54 24.39 -3.37
C ILE A 83 -1.83 22.91 -3.08
N PHE A 84 -2.04 22.08 -4.11
CA PHE A 84 -2.29 20.65 -3.92
C PHE A 84 -1.07 19.92 -3.33
N LEU A 85 0.14 20.23 -3.78
CA LEU A 85 1.38 19.65 -3.27
C LEU A 85 1.58 20.00 -1.79
N SER A 86 1.41 21.28 -1.43
CA SER A 86 1.52 21.73 -0.04
C SER A 86 0.46 21.10 0.85
N MET A 87 -0.78 20.94 0.37
CA MET A 87 -1.84 20.24 1.10
C MET A 87 -1.53 18.76 1.30
N ALA A 88 -1.00 18.07 0.27
CA ALA A 88 -0.60 16.67 0.37
C ALA A 88 0.55 16.47 1.39
N VAL A 89 1.58 17.33 1.32
CA VAL A 89 2.69 17.31 2.29
C VAL A 89 2.20 17.61 3.70
N ALA A 90 1.35 18.63 3.87
CA ALA A 90 0.76 18.97 5.17
C ALA A 90 -0.06 17.80 5.73
N GLY A 91 -0.91 17.17 4.91
CA GLY A 91 -1.72 16.02 5.32
C GLY A 91 -0.91 14.78 5.69
N PHE A 92 0.28 14.60 5.12
CA PHE A 92 1.20 13.53 5.49
C PHE A 92 1.99 13.87 6.77
N VAL A 93 2.49 15.10 6.89
CA VAL A 93 3.39 15.52 7.98
C VAL A 93 2.64 15.83 9.28
N LEU A 94 1.44 16.43 9.20
CA LEU A 94 0.60 16.75 10.36
C LEU A 94 0.34 15.54 11.27
N PRO A 95 -0.17 14.39 10.79
CA PRO A 95 -0.41 13.24 11.66
C PRO A 95 0.87 12.60 12.19
N ILE A 96 2.00 12.73 11.48
CA ILE A 96 3.29 12.21 11.96
C ILE A 96 3.82 13.05 13.15
N PHE A 97 3.70 14.39 13.09
CA PHE A 97 4.12 15.28 14.18
C PHE A 97 3.08 15.36 15.31
N VAL A 98 1.80 15.50 14.97
CA VAL A 98 0.70 15.70 15.93
C VAL A 98 0.18 14.38 16.50
N GLY A 99 0.16 13.29 15.73
CA GLY A 99 -0.26 11.96 16.22
C GLY A 99 0.68 11.37 17.28
N LYS A 100 1.92 11.87 17.36
CA LYS A 100 2.83 11.59 18.48
C LYS A 100 2.37 12.27 19.79
N PHE A 101 1.58 13.35 19.70
CA PHE A 101 1.10 14.16 20.83
C PHE A 101 -0.38 13.91 21.17
N LEU A 102 -1.23 13.63 20.18
CA LEU A 102 -2.64 13.29 20.36
C LEU A 102 -2.89 11.83 19.94
N ARG A 103 -2.63 10.89 20.86
CA ARG A 103 -3.34 9.60 20.88
C ARG A 103 -4.78 9.89 21.33
N PRO A 104 -5.81 9.78 20.48
CA PRO A 104 -7.18 9.84 20.97
C PRO A 104 -7.42 8.56 21.77
N LYS A 105 -7.48 8.68 23.10
CA LYS A 105 -8.10 7.67 23.99
C LYS A 105 -9.60 7.60 23.68
N ARG A 106 -9.99 7.02 22.55
CA ARG A 106 -11.41 6.82 22.19
C ARG A 106 -11.90 5.38 22.39
N ALA A 107 -11.07 4.49 22.92
CA ALA A 107 -11.44 3.10 23.23
C ALA A 107 -11.85 2.86 24.70
N LEU A 108 -12.06 3.90 25.51
CA LEU A 108 -12.45 3.77 26.93
C LEU A 108 -13.91 4.15 27.21
N GLU A 109 -14.63 4.70 26.23
CA GLU A 109 -16.05 5.10 26.40
C GLU A 109 -17.03 3.92 26.24
N GLU A 110 -16.61 2.84 25.58
CA GLU A 110 -17.45 1.64 25.39
C GLU A 110 -17.53 0.76 26.67
N ALA A 111 -16.67 0.98 27.66
CA ALA A 111 -16.65 0.20 28.91
C ALA A 111 -17.59 0.75 30.01
N HIS A 112 -18.26 1.89 29.79
CA HIS A 112 -19.16 2.51 30.79
C HIS A 112 -20.65 2.37 30.44
N GLY A 113 -20.98 1.62 29.39
CA GLY A 113 -22.36 1.42 28.93
C GLY A 113 -23.03 0.11 29.41
N ASP A 114 -22.31 -0.78 30.08
CA ASP A 114 -22.83 -2.11 30.47
C ASP A 114 -22.73 -2.34 31.99
N GLY A 115 -23.27 -1.38 32.75
CA GLY A 115 -23.29 -1.39 34.21
C GLY A 115 -24.68 -1.20 34.81
N THR A 116 -25.77 -1.43 34.06
CA THR A 116 -27.13 -1.26 34.58
C THR A 116 -28.12 -2.12 33.79
N THR A 117 -28.32 -3.36 34.21
CA THR A 117 -29.63 -4.02 34.39
C THR A 117 -29.42 -5.31 35.18
N ASP A 118 -29.73 -5.21 36.48
CA ASP A 118 -30.37 -6.19 37.38
C ASP A 118 -30.04 -7.69 37.26
#